data_AF-A0A3M6UVV2-F1
#
_entry.id   AF-A0A3M6UVV2-F1
#
_cell.length_a   1.000
_cell.length_b   1.000
_cell.length_c   1.000
_cell.angle_alpha   90.00
_cell.angle_beta   90.00
_cell.angle_gamma   90.00
#
_symmetry.space_group_name_H-M   'P 1'
#
loop_
_entity.id
_entity.type
_entity.pdbx_description
1 polymer ?
#
loop_
_entity_poly.entity_id
_entity_poly.type
_entity_poly.pdbx_seq_one_letter_code
_entity_poly.pdbx_strand_id
1 'polypeptide(L)'
;MYFKVLFVVGLMLPEISSDIVDLNSLKCKGQNSPAHGSLTCHEDTTTKEVSCTLKCDHGYDVEFLAAERYVCNTDGTWRAQPLSTGSRWPNCKKYR
;
A
#
# COMPACT_ATOMS: atom_id res chain seq x y z
N MET A 1 -6.18 4.84 16.51
CA MET A 1 -5.20 5.95 16.67
C MET A 1 -4.24 5.57 17.78
N TYR A 2 -3.23 4.74 17.47
CA TYR A 2 -2.21 4.39 18.45
C TYR A 2 -0.98 5.26 18.20
N PHE A 3 -0.67 6.16 19.13
CA PHE A 3 0.56 6.95 19.12
C PHE A 3 1.68 6.12 19.75
N LYS A 4 2.67 5.67 18.96
CA LYS A 4 3.93 5.17 19.52
C LYS A 4 4.86 6.36 19.72
N VAL A 5 5.11 6.71 20.98
CA VAL A 5 6.12 7.71 21.37
C VAL A 5 7.37 6.94 21.80
N LEU A 6 8.42 6.95 20.96
CA LEU A 6 9.72 6.42 21.34
C LEU A 6 10.57 7.55 21.89
N PHE A 7 10.87 7.47 23.19
CA PHE A 7 11.80 8.38 23.86
C PHE A 7 13.23 8.06 23.40
N VAL A 8 13.71 8.76 22.38
CA VAL A 8 15.13 8.86 22.09
C VAL A 8 15.52 10.31 22.29
N VAL A 9 16.30 10.55 23.35
CA VAL A 9 16.94 11.81 23.77
C VAL A 9 16.63 13.02 22.86
N GLY A 10 15.64 13.83 23.27
CA GLY A 10 15.63 15.27 23.01
C GLY A 10 15.12 15.83 21.67
N LEU A 11 14.57 15.04 20.74
CA LEU A 11 13.98 15.59 19.52
C LEU A 11 12.58 15.00 19.24
N MET A 12 11.55 15.79 19.50
CA MET A 12 10.15 15.44 19.24
C MET A 12 9.83 15.70 17.76
N LEU A 13 10.24 14.79 16.89
CA LEU A 13 9.79 14.79 15.49
C LEU A 13 8.47 14.02 15.41
N PRO A 14 7.39 14.60 14.85
CA PRO A 14 6.21 13.82 14.52
C PRO A 14 6.57 12.91 13.34
N GLU A 15 6.91 11.65 13.65
CA GLU A 15 6.91 10.63 12.61
C GLU A 15 5.46 10.44 12.18
N ILE A 16 5.14 10.90 10.97
CA ILE A 16 3.92 10.49 10.29
C ILE A 16 4.10 9.00 10.02
N SER A 17 3.78 8.16 11.00
CA SER A 17 3.71 6.72 10.83
C SER A 17 2.48 6.46 9.97
N SER A 18 2.63 6.56 8.65
CA SER A 18 1.78 5.77 7.77
C SER A 18 1.97 4.34 8.24
N ASP A 19 0.94 3.72 8.81
CA ASP A 19 1.00 2.31 9.17
C ASP A 19 1.38 1.54 7.90
N ILE A 20 2.66 1.21 7.75
CA ILE A 20 3.14 0.39 6.64
C ILE A 20 2.62 -1.00 6.97
N VAL A 21 1.41 -1.29 6.52
CA VAL A 21 0.82 -2.62 6.67
C VAL A 21 1.63 -3.55 5.81
N ASP A 22 2.28 -4.53 6.45
CA ASP A 22 3.03 -5.54 5.72
C ASP A 22 2.05 -6.31 4.84
N LEU A 23 2.31 -6.31 3.53
CA LEU A 23 1.44 -6.93 2.55
C LEU A 23 1.28 -8.43 2.77
N ASN A 24 2.27 -9.10 3.38
CA ASN A 24 2.22 -10.52 3.73
C ASN A 24 1.45 -10.76 5.05
N SER A 25 1.26 -9.74 5.87
CA SER A 25 0.42 -9.79 7.08
C SER A 25 -1.08 -9.67 6.79
N LEU A 26 -1.43 -9.25 5.57
CA LEU A 26 -2.81 -9.15 5.14
C LEU A 26 -3.40 -10.53 4.83
N LYS A 27 -4.70 -10.71 5.11
CA LYS A 27 -5.46 -11.92 4.74
C LYS A 27 -5.63 -12.11 3.23
N CYS A 28 -5.21 -11.14 2.44
CA CYS A 28 -5.38 -11.09 1.00
C CYS A 28 -4.42 -12.07 0.32
N LYS A 29 -4.87 -12.79 -0.70
CA LYS A 29 -4.01 -13.72 -1.41
C LYS A 29 -2.88 -12.99 -2.16
N GLY A 30 -1.64 -13.31 -1.78
CA GLY A 30 -0.58 -13.77 -2.69
C GLY A 30 -0.08 -12.81 -3.77
N GLN A 31 -0.06 -11.50 -3.52
CA GLN A 31 0.66 -10.59 -4.42
C GLN A 31 1.76 -9.89 -3.64
N ASN A 32 2.97 -9.95 -4.19
CA ASN A 32 4.17 -9.37 -3.58
C ASN A 32 4.20 -7.86 -3.78
N SER A 33 5.00 -7.18 -2.96
CA SER A 33 5.29 -5.76 -3.17
C SER A 33 5.84 -5.52 -4.58
N PRO A 34 5.45 -4.42 -5.23
CA PRO A 34 5.97 -4.04 -6.55
C PRO A 34 7.49 -3.84 -6.49
N ALA A 35 8.21 -4.27 -7.52
CA ALA A 35 9.64 -3.95 -7.64
C ALA A 35 9.81 -2.44 -7.85
N HIS A 36 10.79 -1.84 -7.15
CA HIS A 36 11.09 -0.40 -7.20
C HIS A 36 9.90 0.51 -6.89
N GLY A 37 9.04 0.05 -5.99
CA GLY A 37 7.93 0.79 -5.47
C GLY A 37 7.44 0.22 -4.14
N SER A 38 6.36 0.79 -3.65
CA SER A 38 5.72 0.42 -2.40
C SER A 38 4.21 0.51 -2.52
N LEU A 39 3.52 -0.23 -1.65
CA LEU A 39 2.10 -0.07 -1.42
C LEU A 39 1.89 0.63 -0.09
N THR A 40 1.11 1.70 -0.10
CA THR A 40 0.65 2.36 1.11
C THR A 40 -0.77 1.88 1.40
N CYS A 41 -0.94 1.10 2.46
CA CYS A 41 -2.22 0.49 2.82
C CYS A 41 -2.85 1.13 4.05
N HIS A 42 -4.17 1.20 4.08
CA HIS A 42 -4.98 1.69 5.18
C HIS A 42 -6.15 0.74 5.44
N GLU A 43 -6.24 0.22 6.66
CA GLU A 43 -7.38 -0.58 7.13
C GLU A 43 -8.52 0.33 7.57
N ASP A 44 -9.69 0.13 6.98
CA ASP A 44 -10.95 0.69 7.49
C ASP A 44 -11.37 -0.08 8.74
N THR A 45 -11.46 0.62 9.87
CA THR A 45 -11.79 0.00 11.16
C THR A 45 -13.22 -0.51 11.24
N THR A 46 -14.12 0.02 10.40
CA THR A 46 -15.55 -0.30 10.36
C THR A 46 -15.82 -1.49 9.45
N THR A 47 -15.32 -1.46 8.21
CA THR A 47 -15.56 -2.53 7.23
C THR A 47 -14.55 -3.67 7.32
N LYS A 48 -13.42 -3.46 8.01
CA LYS A 48 -12.26 -4.37 8.03
C LYS A 48 -11.67 -4.63 6.65
N GLU A 49 -11.95 -3.75 5.70
CA GLU A 49 -11.34 -3.76 4.38
C GLU A 49 -10.03 -2.99 4.42
N VAL A 50 -9.06 -3.41 3.62
CA VAL A 50 -7.77 -2.73 3.51
C VAL A 50 -7.65 -2.11 2.14
N SER A 51 -7.44 -0.80 2.10
CA SER A 51 -7.24 -0.05 0.86
C SER A 51 -5.76 0.28 0.68
N CYS A 52 -5.20 -0.06 -0.49
CA CYS A 52 -3.79 0.14 -0.81
C CYS A 52 -3.62 1.00 -2.06
N THR A 53 -2.61 1.87 -2.06
CA THR A 53 -2.24 2.68 -3.22
C THR A 53 -0.80 2.41 -3.60
N LEU A 54 -0.56 2.23 -4.91
CA LEU A 54 0.77 2.01 -5.46
C LEU A 54 1.54 3.32 -5.57
N LYS A 55 2.80 3.31 -5.13
CA LYS A 55 3.74 4.40 -5.31
C LYS A 55 5.07 3.87 -5.83
N CYS A 56 5.50 4.35 -6.99
CA CYS A 56 6.83 4.06 -7.51
C CYS A 56 7.91 4.93 -6.86
N ASP A 57 9.13 4.37 -6.77
CA ASP A 57 10.29 5.10 -6.29
C ASP A 57 10.66 6.25 -7.24
N HIS A 58 11.39 7.24 -6.74
CA HIS A 58 11.76 8.40 -7.54
C HIS A 58 12.52 8.01 -8.81
N GLY A 59 12.00 8.42 -9.97
CA GLY A 59 12.56 8.11 -11.29
C GLY A 59 12.16 6.75 -11.85
N TYR A 60 11.21 6.05 -11.23
CA TYR A 60 10.53 4.88 -11.78
C TYR A 60 9.06 5.23 -12.06
N ASP A 61 8.48 4.55 -13.02
CA ASP A 61 7.08 4.69 -13.41
C ASP A 61 6.44 3.31 -13.61
N VAL A 62 5.12 3.25 -13.61
CA VAL A 62 4.38 2.00 -13.73
C VAL A 62 4.63 1.30 -15.08
N GLU A 63 4.78 -0.02 -15.06
CA GLU A 63 4.93 -0.81 -16.30
C GLU A 63 3.67 -0.79 -17.19
N PHE A 64 2.50 -0.70 -16.57
CA PHE A 64 1.20 -0.59 -17.22
C PHE A 64 0.20 0.13 -16.32
N LEU A 65 -1.03 0.33 -16.78
CA LEU A 65 -2.08 1.05 -16.04
C LEU A 65 -2.30 0.46 -14.64
N ALA A 66 -1.96 1.22 -13.61
CA ALA A 66 -2.26 0.92 -12.23
C ALA A 66 -3.67 1.42 -11.86
N ALA A 67 -4.35 0.68 -10.98
CA ALA A 67 -5.53 1.17 -10.29
C ALA A 67 -5.18 2.33 -9.35
N GLU A 68 -6.14 3.23 -9.11
CA GLU A 68 -5.99 4.29 -8.10
C GLU A 68 -5.93 3.68 -6.69
N ARG A 69 -6.73 2.63 -6.47
CA ARG A 69 -6.81 1.94 -5.19
C ARG A 69 -7.05 0.45 -5.38
N TYR A 70 -6.33 -0.34 -4.61
CA TYR A 70 -6.50 -1.79 -4.48
C TYR A 70 -7.16 -2.06 -3.14
N VAL A 71 -8.38 -2.58 -3.15
CA VAL A 71 -9.13 -2.91 -1.95
C VAL A 71 -9.07 -4.41 -1.71
N CYS A 72 -8.52 -4.80 -0.58
CA CYS A 72 -8.63 -6.13 -0.07
C CYS A 72 -9.87 -6.26 0.80
N ASN A 73 -10.74 -7.16 0.38
CA ASN A 73 -11.95 -7.46 1.11
C ASN A 73 -11.67 -8.51 2.21
N THR A 74 -12.61 -8.64 3.13
CA THR A 74 -12.53 -9.59 4.24
C THR A 74 -12.52 -11.06 3.80
N ASP A 75 -12.92 -11.35 2.55
CA ASP A 75 -12.83 -12.66 1.91
C ASP A 75 -11.42 -12.99 1.38
N GLY A 76 -10.46 -12.07 1.52
CA GLY A 76 -9.07 -12.23 1.08
C GLY A 76 -8.87 -11.98 -0.42
N THR A 77 -9.83 -11.38 -1.13
CA THR A 77 -9.73 -11.04 -2.54
C THR A 77 -9.37 -9.57 -2.76
N TRP A 78 -8.50 -9.32 -3.75
CA TRP A 78 -8.16 -7.99 -4.22
C TRP A 78 -9.15 -7.50 -5.28
N ARG A 79 -9.61 -6.26 -5.13
CA ARG A 79 -10.40 -5.52 -6.10
C ARG A 79 -9.68 -4.23 -6.48
N ALA A 80 -9.66 -3.90 -7.76
CA ALA A 80 -9.16 -2.62 -8.22
C ALA A 80 -10.29 -1.61 -8.35
N GLN A 81 -9.98 -0.36 -8.04
CA GLN A 81 -10.84 0.79 -8.23
C GLN A 81 -10.11 1.84 -9.07
N PRO A 82 -10.70 2.29 -10.20
CA PRO A 82 -11.99 1.85 -10.77
C PRO A 82 -11.96 0.42 -11.33
N LEU A 83 -13.12 -0.25 -11.44
CA LEU A 83 -13.24 -1.63 -11.94
C LEU A 83 -12.75 -1.85 -13.38
N SER A 84 -12.49 -0.77 -14.12
CA SER A 84 -11.86 -0.79 -15.44
C SER A 84 -10.35 -1.10 -15.39
N THR A 85 -9.75 -1.12 -14.20
CA THR A 85 -8.34 -1.43 -13.98
C THR A 85 -8.15 -2.85 -13.42
N GLY A 86 -6.96 -3.42 -13.62
CA GLY A 86 -6.65 -4.76 -13.15
C GLY A 86 -6.45 -4.82 -11.65
N SER A 87 -6.92 -5.88 -10.99
CA SER A 87 -6.71 -6.12 -9.55
C SER A 87 -5.25 -6.40 -9.16
N ARG A 88 -4.36 -6.51 -10.14
CA ARG A 88 -2.92 -6.70 -9.95
C ARG A 88 -2.18 -5.41 -10.24
N TRP A 89 -1.44 -4.91 -9.25
CA TRP A 89 -0.53 -3.79 -9.47
C TRP A 89 0.66 -4.16 -10.37
N PRO A 90 1.11 -3.22 -11.23
CA PRO A 90 2.34 -3.34 -12.01
C PRO A 90 3.58 -3.21 -11.11
N ASN A 91 4.73 -3.66 -11.61
CA ASN A 91 6.01 -3.22 -11.07
C ASN A 91 6.34 -1.81 -11.57
N CYS A 92 7.32 -1.19 -10.93
CA CYS A 92 7.85 0.08 -11.34
C CYS A 92 9.14 -0.12 -12.14
N LYS A 93 9.21 0.52 -13.31
CA LYS A 93 10.33 0.46 -14.24
C LYS A 93 10.83 1.86 -14.57
N LYS A 94 12.13 1.97 -14.79
CA LYS A 94 12.78 3.22 -15.20
C LYS A 94 12.87 3.28 -16.73
N TYR A 95 12.32 4.33 -17.35
CA TYR A 95 12.24 4.44 -18.82
C TYR A 95 13.39 5.22 -19.49
N ARG A 96 14.20 5.92 -18.70
CA ARG A 96 15.40 6.67 -19.11
C ARG A 96 15.14 7.91 -19.95
#